data_AF-A0AAE4AKI6-F1
#
_entry.id   AF-A0AAE4AKI6-F1
#
_cell.length_a   1.000
_cell.length_b   1.000
_cell.length_c   1.000
_cell.angle_alpha   90.00
_cell.angle_beta   90.00
_cell.angle_gamma   90.00
#
_symmetry.space_group_name_H-M   'P 1'
#
loop_
_entity.id
_entity.type
_entity.pdbx_description
1 polymer ?
#
loop_
_entity_poly.entity_id
_entity_poly.type
_entity_poly.pdbx_seq_one_letter_code
_entity_poly.pdbx_strand_id
1 'polypeptide(L)' 'MSGNIIQLNEDLIKNNLKDLVRNSVEETLNALLDHEADELVRADKYQRSAERQGYRSGHYD' A
#
# COMPACT_ATOMS: atom_id res chain seq x y z
N MET A 1 -11.55 -30.78 -33.50
CA MET A 1 -10.96 -29.46 -33.81
C MET A 1 -11.80 -28.37 -33.15
N SER A 2 -11.62 -28.17 -31.85
CA SER A 2 -12.23 -27.07 -31.09
C SER A 2 -11.13 -26.09 -30.75
N GLY A 3 -10.77 -25.24 -31.71
CA GLY A 3 -9.85 -24.13 -31.46
C GLY A 3 -10.52 -23.14 -30.53
N ASN A 4 -9.82 -22.73 -29.47
CA ASN A 4 -10.28 -21.68 -28.57
C ASN A 4 -10.70 -20.44 -29.39
N ILE A 5 -11.99 -20.12 -29.34
CA ILE A 5 -12.63 -19.01 -30.09
C ILE A 5 -12.18 -17.63 -29.56
N ILE A 6 -11.54 -17.61 -28.38
CA ILE A 6 -11.05 -16.39 -27.71
C ILE A 6 -9.53 -16.48 -27.61
N GLN A 7 -8.83 -15.48 -28.16
CA GLN A 7 -7.40 -15.25 -27.92
C GLN A 7 -7.24 -14.28 -26.75
N LEU A 8 -6.62 -14.77 -25.67
CA LEU A 8 -6.27 -13.96 -24.52
C LEU A 8 -4.83 -13.46 -24.68
N ASN A 9 -4.59 -12.16 -24.49
CA ASN A 9 -3.23 -11.64 -24.40
C ASN A 9 -2.72 -11.88 -22.97
N GLU A 10 -2.07 -13.02 -22.76
CA GLU A 10 -1.55 -13.41 -21.45
C GLU A 10 -0.51 -12.42 -20.90
N ASP A 11 0.34 -11.87 -21.75
CA ASP A 11 1.41 -10.97 -21.33
C ASP A 11 0.83 -9.66 -20.79
N LEU A 12 -0.18 -9.11 -21.46
CA LEU A 12 -0.89 -7.92 -21.00
C LEU A 12 -1.55 -8.16 -19.64
N ILE A 13 -2.19 -9.32 -19.47
CA ILE A 13 -2.90 -9.66 -18.22
C ILE A 13 -1.92 -9.86 -17.07
N LYS A 14 -0.81 -10.57 -17.29
CA LYS A 14 0.23 -10.79 -16.27
C LYS A 14 0.85 -9.47 -15.82
N ASN A 15 1.11 -8.55 -16.75
CA ASN A 15 1.64 -7.22 -16.43
C ASN A 15 0.64 -6.42 -15.58
N ASN A 16 -0.62 -6.33 -16.00
CA ASN A 16 -1.65 -5.62 -15.24
C ASN A 16 -1.86 -6.22 -13.83
N LEU A 17 -1.88 -7.55 -13.71
CA LEU A 17 -1.99 -8.22 -12.42
C LEU A 17 -0.78 -7.94 -11.52
N LYS A 18 0.43 -7.92 -12.07
CA LYS A 18 1.65 -7.62 -11.32
C LYS A 18 1.59 -6.22 -10.70
N ASP A 19 1.16 -5.23 -11.47
CA ASP A 19 1.07 -3.85 -10.98
C ASP A 19 -0.05 -3.69 -9.96
N LEU A 20 -1.21 -4.33 -10.19
CA LEU A 20 -2.31 -4.36 -9.23
C LEU A 20 -1.88 -4.99 -7.89
N VAL A 21 -1.21 -6.14 -7.93
CA VAL A 21 -0.70 -6.81 -6.73
C VAL A 21 0.35 -5.96 -6.04
N ARG A 22 1.28 -5.34 -6.77
CA ARG A 22 2.30 -4.45 -6.18
C ARG A 22 1.63 -3.31 -5.42
N ASN A 23 0.73 -2.59 -6.06
CA ASN A 23 0.07 -1.43 -5.46
C ASN A 23 -0.75 -1.84 -4.23
N SER A 24 -1.51 -2.95 -4.31
CA SER A 24 -2.30 -3.45 -3.18
C SER A 24 -1.43 -3.84 -1.98
N VAL A 25 -0.28 -4.47 -2.23
CA VAL A 25 0.68 -4.81 -1.16
C VAL A 25 1.30 -3.55 -0.57
N GLU A 26 1.70 -2.60 -1.40
CA GLU A 26 2.28 -1.33 -0.95
C GLU A 26 1.29 -0.52 -0.10
N GLU A 27 0.05 -0.35 -0.55
CA GLU A 27 -1.03 0.30 0.22
C GLU A 27 -1.26 -0.38 1.57
N THR A 28 -1.30 -1.72 1.59
CA THR A 28 -1.53 -2.49 2.82
C THR A 28 -0.37 -2.32 3.80
N LEU A 29 0.87 -2.38 3.32
CA LEU A 29 2.05 -2.22 4.16
C LEU A 29 2.15 -0.79 4.72
N ASN A 30 1.90 0.22 3.90
CA ASN A 30 1.90 1.61 4.34
C ASN A 30 0.84 1.85 5.43
N ALA A 31 -0.36 1.29 5.27
CA ALA A 31 -1.41 1.40 6.29
C ALA A 31 -1.01 0.74 7.63
N LEU A 32 -0.33 -0.41 7.59
CA LEU A 32 0.16 -1.08 8.80
C LEU A 32 1.27 -0.27 9.49
N LEU A 33 2.20 0.29 8.72
CA LEU A 33 3.27 1.14 9.24
C LEU A 33 2.72 2.43 9.84
N ASP A 34 1.70 3.02 9.22
CA ASP A 34 1.04 4.21 9.76
C ASP A 34 0.35 3.91 11.10
N HIS A 35 -0.32 2.76 11.19
CA HIS A 35 -0.94 2.31 12.44
C HIS A 35 0.10 2.08 13.54
N GLU A 36 1.20 1.38 13.24
CA GLU A 36 2.30 1.16 14.20
C GLU A 36 2.89 2.50 14.68
N ALA A 37 3.07 3.45 13.78
CA ALA A 37 3.56 4.78 14.14
C ALA A 37 2.57 5.57 15.01
N ASP A 38 1.25 5.37 14.86
CA ASP A 38 0.23 6.02 15.71
C ASP A 38 0.29 5.45 17.12
N GLU A 39 0.46 4.14 17.26
CA GLU A 39 0.62 3.48 18.56
C GLU A 39 1.90 3.93 19.29
N LEU A 40 3.01 4.05 18.56
CA LEU A 40 4.30 4.45 19.13
C LEU A 40 4.34 5.93 19.50
N VAL A 41 3.85 6.81 18.63
CA VAL A 41 3.97 8.27 18.81
C VAL A 41 2.81 8.85 19.62
N ARG A 42 1.66 8.17 19.65
CA ARG A 42 0.40 8.62 20.27
C ARG A 42 -0.07 9.97 19.74
N ALA A 43 0.14 10.21 18.45
CA ALA A 43 -0.32 11.40 17.78
C ALA A 43 -0.41 11.17 16.27
N ASP A 44 -1.48 11.65 15.66
CA ASP A 44 -1.73 11.56 14.22
C ASP A 44 -0.72 12.40 13.40
N LYS A 45 -0.74 12.19 12.08
CA LYS A 45 0.01 12.98 11.08
C LYS A 45 -0.18 14.48 11.35
N TYR A 46 0.94 15.16 11.59
CA TYR A 46 1.05 16.59 11.91
C TYR A 46 0.37 17.08 13.20
N GLN A 47 -0.15 16.19 14.06
CA GLN A 47 -1.13 16.60 15.07
C GLN A 47 -0.72 17.68 16.09
N ARG A 48 0.41 17.68 16.80
CA ARG A 48 0.63 18.53 18.01
C ARG A 48 -0.31 18.17 19.17
N SER A 49 0.09 17.13 19.89
CA SER A 49 -0.47 16.77 21.20
C SER A 49 0.60 16.92 22.28
N ALA A 50 0.18 17.28 23.50
CA ALA A 50 1.04 17.27 24.68
C ALA A 50 1.42 15.84 25.11
N GLU A 51 0.62 14.84 24.70
CA GLU A 51 0.84 13.42 25.03
C GLU A 51 1.81 12.70 24.08
N ARG A 52 2.23 13.40 23.01
CA ARG A 52 3.13 12.89 21.97
C ARG A 52 4.43 12.37 22.58
N GLN A 53 4.76 11.11 22.28
CA GLN A 53 5.94 10.44 22.83
C GLN A 53 7.18 10.51 21.90
N GLY A 54 7.00 10.89 20.63
CA GLY A 54 8.09 10.94 19.67
C GLY A 54 7.78 11.77 18.42
N TYR A 55 8.70 11.71 17.45
CA TYR A 55 8.51 12.31 16.14
C TYR A 55 8.47 11.23 15.07
N ARG A 56 7.55 11.37 14.11
CA ARG A 56 7.53 10.55 12.91
C ARG A 56 8.55 11.11 11.92
N SER A 57 9.52 10.28 11.54
CA SER A 57 10.58 10.62 10.59
C SER A 57 10.20 10.15 9.19
N GLY A 58 10.43 10.97 8.17
CA GLY A 58 10.13 10.62 6.78
C GLY A 58 9.31 11.69 6.07
N HIS A 59 8.71 11.29 4.96
CA HIS A 59 7.76 12.08 4.21
C HIS A 59 6.42 11.33 4.23
N TYR A 60 5.35 12.09 4.07
CA TYR A 60 4.07 11.52 3.75
C TYR A 60 3.72 11.95 2.34
N ASP A 61 2.97 11.11 1.64
CA ASP A 61 2.29 11.50 0.42
C ASP A 61 1.18 12.53 0.70
#